data_AF-A0A538T2W9-F1
#
_entry.id   AF-A0A538T2W9-F1
#
_cell.length_a   1.000
_cell.length_b   1.000
_cell.length_c   1.000
_cell.angle_alpha   90.00
_cell.angle_beta   90.00
_cell.angle_gamma   90.00
#
_symmetry.space_group_name_H-M   'P 1'
#
loop_
_entity.id
_entity.type
_entity.pdbx_description
1 polymer ?
#
loop_
_entity_poly.entity_id
_entity_poly.type
_entity_poly.pdbx_seq_one_letter_code
_entity_poly.pdbx_strand_id
1 'polypeptide(L)' 'MSEALSPLTLELLTWISSRPRTYAEAMEAWRSNCPRQPVWDDALAEGLIVVVRGDGPARGAEVTLTARGRALLDGRS' A
#
# COMPACT_ATOMS: atom_id res chain seq x y z
N MET A 1 19.36 -8.97 13.12
CA MET A 1 18.66 -7.69 13.31
C MET A 1 17.23 -7.93 12.88
N SER A 2 16.30 -7.92 13.83
CA SER A 2 14.87 -7.96 13.54
C SER A 2 14.53 -6.72 12.73
N GLU A 3 14.33 -6.89 11.43
CA GLU A 3 13.82 -5.86 10.52
C GLU A 3 12.39 -5.52 10.98
N ALA A 4 12.28 -4.70 12.02
CA ALA A 4 11.01 -4.23 12.52
C ALA A 4 10.44 -3.33 11.45
N LEU A 5 9.42 -3.82 10.73
CA LEU A 5 8.67 -3.01 9.77
C LEU A 5 8.29 -1.68 10.41
N SER A 6 8.51 -0.59 9.68
CA SER A 6 8.17 0.72 10.19
C SER A 6 6.67 0.76 10.54
N PRO A 7 6.27 1.38 11.67
CA PRO A 7 4.85 1.51 12.02
C PRO A 7 4.03 2.16 10.91
N LEU A 8 4.65 3.05 10.11
CA LEU A 8 4.03 3.70 8.96
C LEU A 8 3.80 2.74 7.80
N THR A 9 4.72 1.81 7.53
CA THR A 9 4.51 0.75 6.52
C THR A 9 3.31 -0.09 6.91
N LEU A 10 3.18 -0.46 8.17
CA LEU A 10 2.02 -1.21 8.65
C LEU A 10 0.72 -0.40 8.59
N GLU A 11 0.77 0.89 8.92
CA GLU A 11 -0.36 1.82 8.74
C GLU A 11 -0.80 1.86 7.25
N LEU A 12 0.16 1.93 6.33
CA LEU A 12 -0.10 1.87 4.88
C LEU A 12 -0.79 0.57 4.47
N LEU A 13 -0.24 -0.58 4.86
CA LEU A 13 -0.80 -1.89 4.49
C LEU A 13 -2.21 -2.08 5.06
N THR A 14 -2.40 -1.69 6.33
CA THR A 14 -3.73 -1.71 6.99
C THR A 14 -4.71 -0.80 6.26
N TRP A 15 -4.25 0.42 5.92
CA TRP A 15 -5.06 1.39 5.21
C TRP A 15 -5.47 0.85 3.83
N ILE A 16 -4.56 0.31 3.03
CA ILE A 16 -4.87 -0.30 1.72
C ILE A 16 -5.83 -1.49 1.89
N SER A 17 -5.61 -2.37 2.87
CA SER A 17 -6.46 -3.54 3.10
C SER A 17 -7.89 -3.21 3.52
N SER A 18 -8.15 -2.02 4.07
CA SER A 18 -9.48 -1.65 4.60
C SER A 18 -10.56 -1.54 3.52
N ARG A 19 -10.21 -1.13 2.30
CA ARG A 19 -11.11 -1.06 1.14
C ARG A 19 -10.31 -0.98 -0.16
N PRO A 20 -10.86 -1.48 -1.29
CA PRO A 20 -10.30 -1.19 -2.61
C PRO A 20 -10.14 0.32 -2.82
N ARG A 21 -9.00 0.73 -3.36
CA ARG A 21 -8.66 2.12 -3.66
C ARG A 21 -7.98 2.23 -5.00
N THR A 22 -8.27 3.31 -5.70
CA THR A 22 -7.54 3.65 -6.91
C THR A 22 -6.16 4.24 -6.57
N TYR A 23 -5.23 4.15 -7.52
CA TYR A 23 -3.92 4.78 -7.45
C TYR A 23 -4.04 6.28 -7.25
N ALA A 24 -5.00 6.93 -7.91
CA ALA A 24 -5.25 8.36 -7.74
C ALA A 24 -5.65 8.70 -6.29
N GLU A 25 -6.64 8.00 -5.72
CA GLU A 25 -7.01 8.17 -4.31
C GLU A 25 -5.85 7.89 -3.35
N ALA A 26 -5.06 6.86 -3.64
CA ALA A 26 -3.93 6.47 -2.80
C ALA A 26 -2.82 7.52 -2.81
N MET A 27 -2.49 8.04 -4.00
CA MET A 27 -1.54 9.12 -4.15
C MET A 27 -2.04 10.42 -3.51
N GLU A 28 -3.31 10.79 -3.68
CA GLU A 28 -3.87 11.97 -3.02
C GLU A 28 -3.76 11.89 -1.49
N ALA A 29 -4.08 10.73 -0.91
CA ALA A 29 -4.05 10.53 0.54
C ALA A 29 -2.62 10.44 1.13
N TRP A 30 -1.70 9.74 0.47
CA TRP A 30 -0.36 9.49 1.00
C TRP A 30 0.69 10.51 0.56
N ARG A 31 0.53 11.12 -0.62
CA ARG A 31 1.47 12.10 -1.17
C ARG A 31 1.22 13.52 -0.62
N SER A 32 -0.03 13.88 -0.30
CA SER A 32 -0.37 15.17 0.30
C SER A 32 0.10 15.30 1.75
N ASN A 33 0.37 14.16 2.42
CA ASN A 33 0.75 14.11 3.82
C ASN A 33 2.26 13.79 3.96
N CYS A 34 3.13 14.67 3.43
CA CYS A 34 4.57 14.60 3.66
C CYS A 34 4.81 14.67 5.19
N PRO A 35 5.36 13.62 5.85
CA PRO A 35 6.50 12.79 5.45
C PRO A 35 6.18 11.33 5.07
N ARG A 36 4.94 10.98 4.70
CA ARG A 36 4.56 9.58 4.39
C ARG A 36 4.96 9.08 3.00
N GLN A 37 5.55 9.96 2.17
CA GLN A 37 5.92 9.63 0.80
C GLN A 37 7.02 8.54 0.65
N PRO A 38 8.06 8.46 1.49
CA PRO A 38 9.07 7.40 1.41
C PRO A 38 8.46 6.01 1.64
N VAL A 39 7.51 5.91 2.58
CA VAL A 39 6.86 4.65 2.95
C VAL A 39 6.08 4.03 1.79
N TRP A 40 5.45 4.86 0.96
CA TRP A 40 4.77 4.41 -0.24
C TRP A 40 5.74 3.84 -1.28
N ASP A 41 6.85 4.54 -1.50
CA ASP A 41 7.89 4.14 -2.46
C ASP A 41 8.57 2.85 -2.01
N ASP A 42 8.94 2.77 -0.73
CA ASP A 42 9.52 1.58 -0.10
C ASP A 42 8.57 0.39 -0.22
N ALA A 43 7.27 0.56 0.06
CA ALA A 43 6.29 -0.53 -0.03
C ALA A 43 6.08 -1.04 -1.46
N LEU A 44 6.22 -0.17 -2.46
CA LEU A 44 6.24 -0.56 -3.87
C LEU A 44 7.54 -1.29 -4.22
N ALA A 45 8.68 -0.74 -3.81
CA ALA A 45 10.01 -1.29 -4.08
C ALA A 45 10.22 -2.66 -3.43
N GLU A 46 9.73 -2.84 -2.20
CA GLU A 46 9.72 -4.11 -1.47
C GLU A 46 8.65 -5.09 -1.96
N GLY A 47 7.82 -4.69 -2.93
CA GLY A 47 6.76 -5.53 -3.47
C GLY A 47 5.71 -5.91 -2.42
N LEU A 48 5.41 -5.03 -1.47
CA LEU A 48 4.35 -5.21 -0.47
C LEU A 48 2.99 -4.80 -1.04
N ILE A 49 2.99 -3.84 -1.96
CA ILE A 49 1.81 -3.36 -2.66
C ILE A 49 2.04 -3.41 -4.17
N VAL A 50 0.98 -3.52 -4.93
CA VAL A 50 1.03 -3.53 -6.40
C VAL A 50 -0.13 -2.72 -6.96
N VAL A 51 0.13 -2.05 -8.08
CA VAL A 51 -0.87 -1.31 -8.83
C VAL A 51 -1.35 -2.18 -10.00
N VAL A 52 -2.60 -2.63 -9.93
CA VAL A 52 -3.24 -3.44 -10.96
C VAL A 52 -4.18 -2.56 -11.79
N ARG A 53 -4.15 -2.71 -13.12
CA ARG A 53 -5.12 -2.00 -13.97
C ARG A 53 -6.51 -2.58 -13.74
N GLY A 54 -7.49 -1.72 -13.52
CA GLY A 54 -8.88 -2.14 -13.41
C GLY A 54 -9.39 -2.72 -14.74
N ASP A 55 -10.33 -3.67 -14.65
CA ASP A 55 -10.88 -4.41 -15.80
C ASP A 55 -11.89 -3.60 -16.64
N GLY A 56 -11.63 -2.31 -16.86
CA GLY A 56 -12.51 -1.50 -17.68
C GLY A 56 -12.05 -0.06 -17.87
N PRO A 57 -12.48 0.61 -18.95
CA PRO A 57 -12.04 1.96 -19.29
C PRO A 57 -12.43 3.01 -18.23
N ALA A 58 -13.42 2.73 -17.39
CA ALA A 58 -13.87 3.59 -16.30
C ALA A 58 -13.19 3.27 -14.95
N ARG A 59 -12.57 2.09 -14.80
CA ARG A 59 -11.86 1.70 -13.59
C ARG A 59 -10.39 2.06 -13.76
N GLY A 60 -9.96 3.12 -13.06
CA GLY A 60 -8.54 3.47 -12.97
C GLY A 60 -7.70 2.33 -12.37
N ALA A 61 -6.38 2.52 -12.35
CA ALA A 61 -5.50 1.55 -11.71
C ALA A 61 -5.82 1.45 -10.21
N GLU A 62 -5.97 0.25 -9.69
CA GLU A 62 -6.27 -0.06 -8.29
C GLU A 62 -5.00 -0.47 -7.56
N VAL A 63 -4.93 -0.14 -6.27
CA VAL A 63 -3.80 -0.52 -5.42
C VAL A 63 -4.23 -1.65 -4.50
N THR A 64 -3.48 -2.74 -4.53
CA THR A 64 -3.76 -3.93 -3.73
C THR A 64 -2.50 -4.41 -3.01
N LEU A 65 -2.70 -5.19 -1.94
CA LEU A 65 -1.61 -5.87 -1.26
C LEU A 65 -1.14 -7.07 -2.07
N THR A 66 0.17 -7.27 -2.10
CA THR A 66 0.74 -8.53 -2.58
C THR A 66 0.57 -9.62 -1.51
N ALA A 67 0.84 -10.88 -1.87
CA ALA A 67 0.87 -11.97 -0.89
C ALA A 67 1.87 -11.69 0.25
N ARG A 68 3.01 -11.05 -0.05
CA ARG A 68 4.01 -10.65 0.94
C ARG A 68 3.46 -9.55 1.85
N GLY A 69 2.91 -8.46 1.29
CA GLY A 69 2.32 -7.39 2.09
C GLY A 69 1.19 -7.87 2.98
N ARG A 70 0.39 -8.83 2.49
CA ARG A 70 -0.68 -9.45 3.26
C ARG A 70 -0.15 -10.31 4.41
N ALA A 71 0.85 -11.17 4.17
CA ALA A 71 1.47 -11.98 5.21
C ALA A 71 2.08 -11.14 6.34
N LEU A 72 2.69 -9.99 6.00
CA LEU A 72 3.23 -9.06 7.00
C LEU A 72 2.14 -8.37 7.83
N LEU A 73 0.98 -8.09 7.22
CA LEU A 73 -0.17 -7.53 7.91
C LEU A 73 -0.82 -8.56 8.85
N ASP A 74 -0.99 -9.79 8.38
CA ASP A 74 -1.63 -10.89 9.11
C ASP A 74 -0.73 -11.43 10.24
N GLY A 75 0.60 -11.36 10.12
CA GLY A 75 1.54 -11.72 11.20
C GLY A 75 1.48 -10.82 12.44
N ARG A 76 0.57 -9.82 12.45
CA ARG A 76 0.34 -8.87 13.53
C ARG A 76 -1.02 -9.07 14.24
N SER A 77 -1.88 -9.96 13.75
CA SER A 77 -3.22 -10.22 14.30
C SER A 77 -3.24 -11.36 15.30
#